data_AF-A0AAV5QKM1-F1
#
_entry.id   AF-A0AAV5QKM1-F1
#
_cell.length_a   1.000
_cell.length_b   1.000
_cell.length_c   1.000
_cell.angle_alpha   90.00
_cell.angle_beta   90.00
_cell.angle_gamma   90.00
#
_symmetry.space_group_name_H-M   'P 1'
#
loop_
_entity.id
_entity.type
_entity.pdbx_description
1 polymer ?
#
loop_
_entity_poly.entity_id
_entity_poly.type
_entity_poly.pdbx_seq_one_letter_code
_entity_poly.pdbx_strand_id
1 'polypeptide(L)'
;MLDEMENMVVNWPSMRYLNLCECGLFGFPILNTPKLSKLLLKGNNIGLKELCRLKKIKSLRYLALDEVNVATRRAVGTDLIICSKYQ
;
A
#
# COMPACT_ATOMS: atom_id res chain seq x y z
N MET A 1 4.03 -5.43 17.71
CA MET A 1 4.50 -5.90 16.37
C MET A 1 4.00 -5.03 15.22
N LEU A 2 2.77 -4.47 15.26
CA LEU A 2 2.33 -3.50 14.22
C LEU A 2 3.09 -2.16 14.25
N ASP A 3 3.48 -1.69 15.45
CA ASP A 3 4.14 -0.38 15.61
C ASP A 3 5.57 -0.31 15.05
N GLU A 4 6.27 -1.44 14.95
CA GLU A 4 7.68 -1.48 14.51
C GLU A 4 7.83 -1.26 13.00
N MET A 5 6.88 -1.75 12.19
CA MET A 5 6.92 -1.53 10.74
C MET A 5 6.50 -0.11 10.34
N GLU A 6 5.74 0.59 11.19
CA GLU A 6 5.17 1.89 10.82
C GLU A 6 6.25 2.96 10.57
N ASN A 7 7.39 2.83 11.24
CA ASN A 7 8.53 3.76 11.19
C ASN A 7 9.72 3.24 10.37
N MET A 8 9.67 2.00 9.90
CA MET A 8 10.73 1.43 9.10
C MET A 8 10.73 2.08 7.72
N VAL A 9 11.88 2.63 7.31
CA VAL A 9 12.09 3.23 5.98
C VAL A 9 12.92 2.27 5.15
N VAL A 10 12.40 1.90 4.00
CA VAL A 10 13.09 1.06 3.03
C VAL A 10 13.47 1.91 1.83
N ASN A 11 14.75 1.92 1.49
CA ASN A 11 15.29 2.72 0.39
C ASN A 11 15.77 1.82 -0.75
N TRP A 12 15.04 1.83 -1.86
CA TRP A 12 15.44 1.12 -3.08
C TRP A 12 15.37 2.06 -4.29
N PRO A 13 16.42 2.87 -4.53
CA PRO A 13 16.37 3.98 -5.49
C PRO A 13 16.21 3.54 -6.95
N SER A 14 16.57 2.29 -7.26
CA SER A 14 16.49 1.72 -8.61
C SER A 14 15.33 0.74 -8.81
N MET A 15 14.56 0.43 -7.76
CA MET A 15 13.45 -0.52 -7.83
C MET A 15 12.36 -0.01 -8.77
N ARG A 16 11.93 -0.84 -9.72
CA ARG A 16 10.85 -0.53 -10.68
C ARG A 16 9.60 -1.38 -10.46
N TYR A 17 9.79 -2.58 -9.92
CA TYR A 17 8.75 -3.57 -9.72
C TYR A 17 8.87 -4.16 -8.32
N LEU A 18 7.75 -4.26 -7.61
CA LEU A 18 7.67 -4.91 -6.31
C LEU A 18 6.39 -5.76 -6.25
N ASN A 19 6.56 -7.04 -5.93
CA ASN A 19 5.46 -7.97 -5.72
C ASN A 19 5.42 -8.38 -4.25
N LEU A 20 4.28 -8.13 -3.61
CA LEU A 20 4.00 -8.45 -2.22
C LEU A 20 2.64 -9.14 -2.09
N CYS A 21 2.16 -9.83 -3.14
CA CYS A 21 0.89 -10.54 -3.08
C CYS A 21 0.89 -11.62 -1.97
N GLU A 22 -0.26 -11.79 -1.31
CA GLU A 22 -0.54 -12.88 -0.37
C GLU A 22 0.50 -13.02 0.76
N CYS A 23 1.15 -11.92 1.13
CA CYS A 23 2.18 -11.87 2.17
C CYS A 23 1.58 -11.71 3.58
N GLY A 24 0.25 -11.74 3.72
CA GLY A 24 -0.43 -11.52 5.00
C GLY A 24 -0.19 -10.12 5.58
N LEU A 25 0.10 -9.12 4.73
CA LEU A 25 0.46 -7.78 5.18
C LEU A 25 -0.74 -7.04 5.77
N PHE A 26 -0.57 -6.51 6.98
CA PHE A 26 -1.50 -5.56 7.58
C PHE A 26 -1.07 -4.10 7.38
N GLY A 27 0.20 -3.92 7.02
CA GLY A 27 0.82 -2.66 6.64
C GLY A 27 2.18 -2.90 6.01
N PHE A 28 2.85 -1.83 5.60
CA PHE A 28 4.16 -1.90 4.97
C PHE A 28 5.02 -0.68 5.34
N PRO A 29 6.35 -0.83 5.33
CA PRO A 29 7.28 0.25 5.64
C PRO A 29 7.15 1.42 4.66
N ILE A 30 7.71 2.57 5.03
CA ILE A 30 7.79 3.71 4.13
C ILE A 30 8.75 3.36 2.99
N LEU A 31 8.20 3.25 1.78
CA LEU A 31 8.97 2.93 0.58
C LEU A 31 9.53 4.20 -0.05
N ASN A 32 10.82 4.47 0.14
CA ASN A 32 11.55 5.45 -0.66
C ASN A 32 12.02 4.80 -1.97
N THR A 33 11.15 4.80 -2.97
CA THR A 33 11.36 4.12 -4.25
C THR A 33 11.00 5.02 -5.43
N PRO A 34 11.82 6.04 -5.74
CA PRO A 34 11.50 7.08 -6.72
C PRO A 34 11.24 6.57 -8.13
N LYS A 35 11.70 5.36 -8.47
CA LYS A 35 11.50 4.74 -9.80
C LYS A 35 10.44 3.63 -9.83
N LEU A 36 9.76 3.35 -8.71
CA LEU A 36 8.80 2.26 -8.64
C LEU A 36 7.59 2.54 -9.54
N SER A 37 7.43 1.76 -10.60
CA SER A 37 6.35 1.93 -11.57
C SER A 37 5.24 0.91 -11.42
N LYS A 38 5.52 -0.26 -10.81
CA LYS A 38 4.54 -1.33 -10.63
C LYS A 38 4.63 -1.95 -9.23
N LEU A 39 3.50 -1.98 -8.54
CA LEU A 39 3.35 -2.55 -7.19
C LEU A 39 2.15 -3.51 -7.16
N LEU A 40 2.39 -4.73 -6.67
CA LEU A 40 1.33 -5.74 -6.48
C LEU A 40 1.15 -6.02 -5.00
N LEU A 41 -0.08 -5.83 -4.50
CA LEU A 41 -0.46 -6.02 -3.10
C LEU A 41 -1.71 -6.92 -2.96
N LYS A 42 -2.02 -7.72 -3.98
CA LYS A 42 -3.20 -8.61 -4.00
C LYS A 42 -3.22 -9.54 -2.78
N GLY A 43 -4.40 -9.80 -2.22
CA GLY A 43 -4.56 -10.82 -1.16
C GLY A 43 -3.89 -10.46 0.17
N ASN A 44 -3.78 -9.17 0.48
CA ASN A 44 -3.28 -8.70 1.78
C ASN A 44 -4.39 -8.01 2.60
N ASN A 45 -4.13 -7.74 3.87
CA ASN A 45 -5.08 -7.11 4.80
C ASN A 45 -4.71 -5.64 5.08
N ILE A 46 -4.44 -4.86 4.04
CA ILE A 46 -3.88 -3.51 4.14
C ILE A 46 -4.98 -2.48 4.43
N GLY A 47 -4.77 -1.65 5.45
CA GLY A 47 -5.66 -0.56 5.81
C GLY A 47 -5.59 0.66 4.89
N LEU A 48 -6.62 1.52 4.97
CA LEU A 48 -6.68 2.76 4.18
C LEU A 48 -5.54 3.74 4.51
N LYS A 49 -5.09 3.78 5.76
CA LYS A 49 -4.00 4.66 6.22
C LYS A 49 -2.69 4.32 5.51
N GLU A 50 -2.43 3.03 5.33
CA GLU A 50 -1.26 2.48 4.67
C GLU A 50 -1.33 2.75 3.16
N LEU A 51 -2.49 2.54 2.54
CA LEU A 51 -2.71 2.88 1.13
C LEU A 51 -2.52 4.37 0.85
N CYS A 52 -2.89 5.26 1.78
CA CYS A 52 -2.65 6.70 1.63
C CYS A 52 -1.15 7.04 1.49
N ARG A 53 -0.25 6.22 2.04
CA ARG A 53 1.20 6.42 1.90
C ARG A 53 1.68 6.20 0.46
N LEU A 54 0.98 5.39 -0.34
CA LEU A 54 1.30 5.15 -1.75
C LEU A 54 1.17 6.43 -2.62
N LYS A 55 0.40 7.43 -2.18
CA LYS A 55 0.31 8.74 -2.85
C LYS A 55 1.66 9.48 -2.93
N LYS A 56 2.65 9.09 -2.12
CA LYS A 56 4.01 9.63 -2.13
C LYS A 56 4.86 9.05 -3.27
N ILE A 57 4.49 7.90 -3.83
CA ILE A 57 5.22 7.23 -4.91
C ILE A 57 4.74 7.79 -6.26
N LYS A 58 5.33 8.91 -6.68
CA LYS A 58 4.91 9.66 -7.87
C LYS A 58 5.14 8.93 -9.19
N SER A 59 6.03 7.94 -9.21
CA SER A 59 6.36 7.16 -10.40
C SER A 59 5.45 5.96 -10.61
N LEU A 60 4.55 5.65 -9.67
CA LEU A 60 3.70 4.46 -9.72
C LEU A 60 2.68 4.59 -10.87
N ARG A 61 2.71 3.64 -11.80
CA ARG A 61 1.82 3.57 -12.96
C ARG A 61 0.84 2.41 -12.89
N TYR A 62 1.16 1.38 -12.11
CA TYR A 62 0.34 0.20 -11.95
C TYR A 62 0.30 -0.21 -10.47
N LEU A 63 -0.92 -0.42 -9.96
CA LEU A 63 -1.19 -0.87 -8.61
C LEU A 63 -2.29 -1.94 -8.65
N ALA A 64 -1.99 -3.13 -8.13
CA ALA A 64 -3.00 -4.18 -7.93
C ALA A 64 -3.34 -4.31 -6.44
N LEU A 65 -4.63 -4.19 -6.12
CA LEU A 65 -5.20 -4.27 -4.76
C LEU A 65 -6.35 -5.28 -4.67
N ASP A 66 -6.44 -6.21 -5.63
CA ASP A 66 -7.51 -7.21 -5.62
C ASP A 66 -7.47 -8.02 -4.32
N GLU A 67 -8.64 -8.41 -3.81
CA GLU A 67 -8.74 -9.20 -2.57
C GLU A 67 -8.05 -8.54 -1.36
N VAL A 68 -7.84 -7.21 -1.39
CA VAL A 68 -7.39 -6.48 -0.21
C VAL A 68 -8.54 -6.37 0.77
N ASN A 69 -8.47 -7.14 1.85
CA ASN A 69 -9.40 -7.01 2.95
C ASN A 69 -9.01 -5.76 3.74
N VAL A 70 -9.64 -4.63 3.40
CA VAL A 70 -9.56 -3.42 4.21
C VAL A 70 -10.27 -3.74 5.52
N ALA A 71 -9.52 -4.29 6.48
CA ALA A 71 -10.05 -4.66 7.78
C ALA A 71 -10.53 -3.38 8.48
N THR A 72 -11.80 -3.04 8.30
CA THR A 72 -12.51 -2.07 9.13
C THR A 72 -12.51 -2.59 10.55
N ARG A 73 -11.48 -2.25 11.34
CA ARG A 73 -11.64 -2.16 12.80
C ARG A 73 -12.66 -1.04 13.04
N ARG A 74 -13.94 -1.40 13.11
CA ARG A 74 -15.13 -0.60 13.47
C ARG A 74 -14.95 0.92 13.33
N ALA A 75 -15.46 1.47 12.24
CA ALA A 75 -16.16 2.74 12.29
C ALA A 75 -17.51 2.53 11.59
N VAL A 76 -18.57 2.70 12.37
CA VAL A 76 -19.95 2.72 11.92
C VAL A 76 -20.11 3.93 11.00
N GLY A 77 -20.70 3.73 9.83
CA GLY A 77 -21.09 4.83 8.94
C GLY A 77 -20.07 5.18 7.86
N THR A 78 -20.49 4.99 6.62
CA THR A 78 -20.30 5.93 5.50
C THR A 78 -18.92 6.58 5.37
N ASP A 79 -18.09 6.03 4.50
CA ASP A 79 -17.79 6.65 3.19
C ASP A 79 -16.65 5.90 2.52
N LEU A 80 -17.03 5.04 1.57
CA LEU A 80 -16.14 4.37 0.65
C LEU A 80 -15.64 5.41 -0.37
N ILE A 81 -14.73 6.30 0.04
CA ILE A 81 -13.93 7.07 -0.90
C ILE A 81 -12.84 6.14 -1.41
N ILE A 82 -13.21 5.34 -2.41
CA ILE A 82 -12.26 4.72 -3.32
C ILE A 82 -11.34 5.86 -3.74
N CYS A 83 -10.04 5.76 -3.41
CA CYS A 83 -9.02 6.62 -3.99
C CYS A 83 -8.86 6.27 -5.48
N SER A 84 -9.93 6.46 -6.25
CA SER A 84 -9.97 6.40 -7.69
C SER A 84 -9.43 7.73 -8.20
N LYS A 85 -8.14 7.74 -8.55
CA LYS A 85 -7.59 8.43 -9.72
C LYS A 85 -6.08 8.17 -9.78
N TYR A 86 -5.74 7.05 -10.40
CA TYR A 86 -4.47 6.90 -11.10
C TYR A 86 -4.83 6.75 -12.59
N GLN A 87 -5.14 7.88 -13.22
CA GLN A 87 -5.06 8.09 -14.67
C GLN A 87 -3.99 9.15 -14.89
#